data_AF-A0A538RIH5-F1
#
_entry.id   AF-A0A538RIH5-F1
#
_cell.length_a   1.000
_cell.length_b   1.000
_cell.length_c   1.000
_cell.angle_alpha   90.00
_cell.angle_beta   90.00
_cell.angle_gamma   90.00
#
_symmetry.space_group_name_H-M   'P 1'
#
loop_
_entity.id
_entity.type
_entity.pdbx_description
1 polymer ?
#
loop_
_entity_poly.entity_id
_entity_poly.type
_entity_poly.pdbx_seq_one_letter_code
_entity_poly.pdbx_strand_id
1 'polypeptide(L)'
;MADITDVYAWMTGTNLNLVMDVSPHDPGTTVFGPSVLYVFHLTSKPDIGINNKTGTETRVICKFASTTSVECWVVSGSTTRDYVTGDPSNPAGVTSILGKVKVFAGRRSDPASFNQTGFNAAVTTFMGLLGTTDMAGCPTISPSEGLTLRNTLATGPDDLAAANVMAIVVQVDKSLVNAPGNSAVAVWGSTHAGT
;
A
#
# COMPACT_ATOMS: atom_id res chain seq x y z
N MET A 1 -6.77 -0.40 -13.54
CA MET A 1 -5.50 -0.12 -12.85
C MET A 1 -5.17 -1.29 -11.95
N ALA A 2 -3.90 -1.63 -11.82
CA ALA A 2 -3.45 -2.70 -10.91
C ALA A 2 -2.11 -2.33 -10.22
N ASP A 3 -1.45 -1.26 -10.66
CA ASP A 3 -0.19 -0.81 -10.09
C ASP A 3 -0.45 -0.08 -8.78
N ILE A 4 0.09 -0.65 -7.71
CA ILE A 4 0.08 -0.08 -6.37
C ILE A 4 1.16 0.98 -6.29
N THR A 5 0.80 2.17 -5.82
CA THR A 5 1.78 3.20 -5.45
C THR A 5 2.23 2.95 -4.01
N ASP A 6 1.26 2.87 -3.09
CA ASP A 6 1.53 2.85 -1.66
C ASP A 6 0.55 1.96 -0.90
N VAL A 7 1.01 1.48 0.26
CA VAL A 7 0.19 0.76 1.24
C VAL A 7 0.43 1.37 2.62
N TYR A 8 -0.63 1.85 3.25
CA TYR A 8 -0.60 2.42 4.60
C TYR A 8 -1.41 1.55 5.56
N ALA A 9 -0.93 1.44 6.79
CA ALA A 9 -1.64 0.74 7.85
C ALA A 9 -1.41 1.41 9.21
N TRP A 10 -2.49 1.61 9.97
CA TRP A 10 -2.40 2.13 11.33
C TRP A 10 -3.61 1.73 12.18
N MET A 11 -3.43 1.72 13.50
CA MET A 11 -4.49 1.41 14.44
C MET A 11 -5.24 2.68 14.89
N THR A 12 -6.55 2.57 15.09
CA THR A 12 -7.37 3.58 15.78
C THR A 12 -8.38 2.88 16.67
N GLY A 13 -8.17 2.92 17.98
CA GLY A 13 -8.99 2.20 18.94
C GLY A 13 -8.96 0.68 18.72
N THR A 14 -10.11 0.08 18.43
CA THR A 14 -10.24 -1.35 18.10
C THR A 14 -10.03 -1.66 16.62
N ASN A 15 -9.83 -0.65 15.77
CA ASN A 15 -9.79 -0.83 14.34
C ASN A 15 -8.38 -0.73 13.77
N LEU A 16 -8.10 -1.56 12.77
CA LEU A 16 -6.97 -1.44 11.86
C LEU A 16 -7.46 -0.74 10.59
N ASN A 17 -6.86 0.40 10.26
CA ASN A 17 -7.10 1.10 9.00
C ASN A 17 -6.03 0.67 8.00
N LEU A 18 -6.45 0.43 6.77
CA LEU A 18 -5.66 -0.04 5.65
C LEU A 18 -5.97 0.87 4.47
N VAL A 19 -4.94 1.34 3.77
CA VAL A 19 -5.09 2.12 2.55
C VAL A 19 -4.18 1.53 1.50
N MET A 20 -4.70 1.35 0.29
CA MET A 20 -3.94 0.99 -0.89
C MET A 20 -4.25 2.03 -1.95
N ASP A 21 -3.21 2.72 -2.38
CA ASP A 21 -3.29 3.71 -3.44
C ASP A 21 -2.83 3.09 -4.75
N VAL A 22 -3.55 3.38 -5.82
CA VAL A 22 -3.31 2.87 -7.17
C VAL A 22 -3.51 4.00 -8.18
N SER A 23 -2.95 3.83 -9.38
CA SER A 23 -3.04 4.81 -10.47
C SER A 23 -2.45 6.18 -10.08
N PRO A 24 -1.11 6.30 -10.01
CA PRO A 24 -0.47 7.58 -9.72
C PRO A 24 -0.86 8.64 -10.77
N HIS A 25 -0.95 9.90 -10.35
CA HIS A 25 -1.33 11.04 -11.20
C HIS A 25 -2.72 10.88 -11.85
N ASP A 26 -3.70 10.39 -11.09
CA ASP A 26 -5.05 10.17 -11.59
C ASP A 26 -5.67 11.47 -12.19
N PRO A 27 -6.07 11.44 -13.49
CA PRO A 27 -6.66 12.59 -14.17
C PRO A 27 -8.15 12.82 -13.84
N GLY A 28 -8.74 12.04 -12.92
CA GLY A 28 -10.14 12.15 -12.54
C GLY A 28 -11.09 11.29 -13.38
N THR A 29 -10.57 10.51 -14.32
CA THR A 29 -11.36 9.60 -15.18
C THR A 29 -11.04 8.13 -14.93
N THR A 30 -10.06 7.81 -14.08
CA THR A 30 -9.71 6.41 -13.78
C THR A 30 -10.75 5.79 -12.87
N VAL A 31 -11.06 4.52 -13.12
CA VAL A 31 -12.08 3.76 -12.40
C VAL A 31 -11.57 2.38 -11.98
N PHE A 32 -12.07 1.88 -10.85
CA PHE A 32 -11.92 0.48 -10.49
C PHE A 32 -12.78 -0.37 -11.42
N GLY A 33 -12.22 -1.46 -11.93
CA GLY A 33 -12.88 -2.36 -12.88
C GLY A 33 -12.83 -3.82 -12.44
N PRO A 34 -13.62 -4.70 -13.09
CA PRO A 34 -13.87 -6.08 -12.65
C PRO A 34 -12.69 -7.03 -12.82
N SER A 35 -11.70 -6.64 -13.64
CA SER A 35 -10.57 -7.49 -14.01
C SER A 35 -9.44 -7.52 -12.98
N VAL A 36 -9.61 -6.89 -11.81
CA VAL A 36 -8.55 -6.80 -10.78
C VAL A 36 -9.11 -7.12 -9.41
N LEU A 37 -8.38 -7.97 -8.67
CA LEU A 37 -8.52 -8.16 -7.24
C LEU A 37 -7.45 -7.35 -6.53
N TYR A 38 -7.83 -6.65 -5.48
CA TYR A 38 -6.92 -5.90 -4.60
C TYR A 38 -6.88 -6.61 -3.26
N VAL A 39 -5.68 -6.96 -2.78
CA VAL A 39 -5.54 -7.78 -1.58
C VAL A 39 -4.62 -7.11 -0.58
N PHE A 40 -5.13 -6.86 0.62
CA PHE A 40 -4.31 -6.61 1.79
C PHE A 40 -4.00 -7.95 2.47
N HIS A 41 -2.72 -8.24 2.64
CA HIS A 41 -2.24 -9.39 3.39
C HIS A 41 -1.87 -8.93 4.81
N LEU A 42 -2.53 -9.50 5.81
CA LEU A 42 -2.39 -9.16 7.22
C LEU A 42 -1.89 -10.39 7.98
N THR A 43 -0.65 -10.37 8.44
CA THR A 43 -0.09 -11.48 9.22
C THR A 43 0.03 -11.07 10.68
N SER A 44 -0.83 -11.62 11.55
CA SER A 44 -0.68 -11.43 12.99
C SER A 44 0.46 -12.28 13.54
N LYS A 45 1.25 -11.71 14.45
CA LYS A 45 2.47 -12.28 15.02
C LYS A 45 2.59 -11.98 16.52
N PRO A 46 3.31 -12.80 17.30
CA PRO A 46 3.52 -12.54 18.72
C PRO A 46 4.36 -11.28 18.98
N ASP A 47 5.29 -10.91 18.09
CA ASP A 47 6.14 -9.73 18.21
C ASP A 47 6.62 -9.20 16.83
N ILE A 48 7.39 -8.10 16.85
CA ILE A 48 8.08 -7.55 15.69
C ILE A 48 9.49 -8.15 15.58
N GLY A 49 9.93 -8.50 14.36
CA GLY A 49 11.30 -8.93 14.12
C GLY A 49 11.48 -9.86 12.93
N ILE A 50 12.67 -9.82 12.31
CA ILE A 50 13.03 -10.63 11.14
C ILE A 50 13.09 -12.15 11.45
N ASN A 51 13.22 -12.51 12.72
CA ASN A 51 13.28 -13.90 13.16
C ASN A 51 11.89 -14.50 13.41
N ASN A 52 10.84 -13.68 13.46
CA ASN A 52 9.48 -14.15 13.63
C ASN A 52 8.85 -14.53 12.29
N LYS A 53 9.13 -15.78 11.87
CA LYS A 53 8.72 -16.32 10.57
C LYS A 53 7.30 -16.90 10.56
N THR A 54 6.71 -17.11 11.73
CA THR A 54 5.39 -17.74 11.87
C THR A 54 4.33 -16.69 12.17
N GLY A 55 3.16 -16.84 11.59
CA GLY A 55 2.03 -15.96 11.87
C GLY A 55 0.74 -16.52 11.31
N THR A 56 -0.38 -15.92 11.71
CA THR A 56 -1.69 -16.27 11.16
C THR A 56 -2.08 -15.21 10.14
N GLU A 57 -2.22 -15.63 8.89
CA GLU A 57 -2.62 -14.74 7.80
C GLU A 57 -4.15 -14.55 7.77
N THR A 58 -4.54 -13.29 7.61
CA THR A 58 -5.87 -12.85 7.21
C THR A 58 -5.70 -11.99 5.96
N ARG A 59 -6.58 -12.15 4.97
CA ARG A 59 -6.57 -11.36 3.74
C ARG A 59 -7.84 -10.52 3.68
N VAL A 60 -7.70 -9.27 3.28
CA VAL A 60 -8.84 -8.45 2.86
C VAL A 60 -8.77 -8.39 1.34
N ILE A 61 -9.73 -9.02 0.67
CA ILE A 61 -9.77 -9.11 -0.79
C ILE A 61 -10.91 -8.24 -1.27
N CYS A 62 -10.65 -7.27 -2.14
CA CYS A 62 -11.66 -6.39 -2.73
C CYS A 62 -11.74 -6.59 -4.25
N LYS A 63 -12.96 -6.70 -4.77
CA LYS A 63 -13.28 -6.75 -6.20
C LYS A 63 -14.31 -5.66 -6.51
N PHE A 64 -14.18 -5.01 -7.66
CA PHE A 64 -15.08 -3.94 -8.08
C PHE A 64 -15.81 -4.35 -9.36
N ALA A 65 -17.14 -4.46 -9.32
CA ALA A 65 -17.91 -4.63 -10.56
C ALA A 65 -18.03 -3.30 -11.32
N SER A 66 -18.01 -2.18 -10.60
CA SER A 66 -18.01 -0.82 -11.13
C SER A 66 -17.53 0.18 -10.06
N THR A 67 -17.56 1.48 -10.36
CA THR A 67 -17.25 2.54 -9.38
C THR A 67 -18.22 2.61 -8.20
N THR A 68 -19.44 2.08 -8.36
CA THR A 68 -20.49 2.09 -7.34
C THR A 68 -20.82 0.69 -6.82
N SER A 69 -19.97 -0.29 -7.08
CA SER A 69 -20.18 -1.67 -6.64
C SER A 69 -18.86 -2.33 -6.30
N VAL A 70 -18.67 -2.56 -5.00
CA VAL A 70 -17.55 -3.33 -4.44
C VAL A 70 -18.07 -4.57 -3.72
N GLU A 71 -17.23 -5.58 -3.69
CA GLU A 71 -17.32 -6.75 -2.80
C GLU A 71 -15.97 -6.87 -2.11
N CYS A 72 -15.93 -6.84 -0.77
CA CYS A 72 -14.71 -7.08 0.00
C CYS A 72 -14.90 -8.17 1.05
N TRP A 73 -14.02 -9.17 1.04
CA TRP A 73 -14.03 -10.31 1.95
C TRP A 73 -12.85 -10.25 2.92
N VAL A 74 -13.10 -10.46 4.21
CA VAL A 74 -12.05 -10.72 5.20
C VAL A 74 -11.95 -12.22 5.39
N VAL A 75 -10.84 -12.82 4.94
CA VAL A 75 -10.67 -14.26 4.85
C VAL A 75 -9.49 -14.71 5.71
N SER A 76 -9.69 -15.71 6.57
CA SER A 76 -8.61 -16.38 7.31
C SER A 76 -8.63 -17.87 6.98
N GLY A 77 -7.54 -18.38 6.40
CA GLY A 77 -7.54 -19.70 5.76
C GLY A 77 -8.53 -19.75 4.60
N SER A 78 -9.50 -20.68 4.68
CA SER A 78 -10.62 -20.83 3.75
C SER A 78 -11.94 -20.21 4.25
N THR A 79 -11.92 -19.58 5.43
CA THR A 79 -13.13 -19.07 6.08
C THR A 79 -13.27 -17.56 5.89
N THR A 80 -14.39 -17.13 5.30
CA THR A 80 -14.81 -15.72 5.31
C THR A 80 -15.33 -15.36 6.71
N ARG A 81 -14.67 -14.37 7.33
CA ARG A 81 -14.92 -13.92 8.70
C ARG A 81 -15.88 -12.74 8.76
N ASP A 82 -15.86 -11.91 7.72
CA ASP A 82 -16.82 -10.84 7.47
C ASP A 82 -16.79 -10.47 5.98
N TYR A 83 -17.83 -9.77 5.54
CA TYR A 83 -18.05 -9.39 4.15
C TYR A 83 -18.79 -8.07 4.04
N VAL A 84 -18.39 -7.24 3.08
CA VAL A 84 -19.07 -5.98 2.76
C VAL A 84 -19.28 -5.86 1.25
N THR A 85 -20.47 -5.38 0.88
CA THR A 85 -20.82 -5.04 -0.49
C THR A 85 -21.67 -3.79 -0.55
N GLY A 86 -21.57 -3.05 -1.66
CA GLY A 86 -22.37 -1.87 -1.93
C GLY A 86 -21.57 -0.80 -2.68
N ASP A 87 -22.03 0.44 -2.60
CA ASP A 87 -21.39 1.60 -3.20
C ASP A 87 -20.32 2.19 -2.28
N PRO A 88 -19.02 2.10 -2.64
CA PRO A 88 -17.93 2.59 -1.82
C PRO A 88 -17.58 4.07 -2.08
N SER A 89 -18.26 4.74 -3.02
CA SER A 89 -17.86 6.07 -3.51
C SER A 89 -18.18 7.21 -2.53
N ASN A 90 -19.11 7.00 -1.59
CA ASN A 90 -19.41 7.96 -0.55
C ASN A 90 -18.24 8.02 0.45
N PRO A 91 -17.66 9.20 0.78
CA PRO A 91 -16.59 9.31 1.77
C PRO A 91 -16.92 8.73 3.15
N ALA A 92 -18.20 8.60 3.50
CA ALA A 92 -18.63 7.92 4.71
C ALA A 92 -18.40 6.40 4.68
N GLY A 93 -18.15 5.80 3.52
CA GLY A 93 -17.91 4.37 3.30
C GLY A 93 -19.14 3.48 3.41
N VAL A 94 -19.02 2.25 2.91
CA VAL A 94 -20.00 1.16 3.08
C VAL A 94 -19.53 0.22 4.20
N THR A 95 -20.43 -0.19 5.07
CA THR A 95 -20.11 -1.02 6.25
C THR A 95 -20.73 -2.41 6.10
N SER A 96 -20.00 -3.46 6.46
CA SER A 96 -20.47 -4.85 6.58
C SER A 96 -21.68 -4.96 7.51
N ILE A 97 -22.50 -5.99 7.33
CA ILE A 97 -23.65 -6.28 8.22
C ILE A 97 -23.20 -6.48 9.68
N LEU A 98 -22.03 -7.09 9.91
CA LEU A 98 -21.50 -7.30 11.27
C LEU A 98 -20.91 -6.03 11.89
N GLY A 99 -20.82 -4.93 11.14
CA GLY A 99 -20.25 -3.67 11.60
C GLY A 99 -18.73 -3.68 11.79
N LYS A 100 -18.03 -4.74 11.39
CA LYS A 100 -16.60 -4.92 11.65
C LYS A 100 -15.70 -4.56 10.47
N VAL A 101 -16.26 -4.39 9.28
CA VAL A 101 -15.51 -3.97 8.09
C VAL A 101 -16.19 -2.78 7.46
N LYS A 102 -15.41 -1.79 7.07
CA LYS A 102 -15.89 -0.58 6.41
C LYS A 102 -14.97 -0.21 5.26
N VAL A 103 -15.54 0.09 4.10
CA VAL A 103 -14.80 0.32 2.86
C VAL A 103 -15.19 1.64 2.23
N PHE A 104 -14.21 2.42 1.84
CA PHE A 104 -14.34 3.54 0.91
C PHE A 104 -13.44 3.27 -0.30
N ALA A 105 -13.85 3.69 -1.49
CA ALA A 105 -13.01 3.67 -2.66
C ALA A 105 -13.28 4.85 -3.57
N GLY A 106 -12.22 5.49 -4.04
CA GLY A 106 -12.32 6.63 -4.96
C GLY A 106 -11.12 7.55 -4.89
N ARG A 107 -11.18 8.62 -5.68
CA ARG A 107 -10.09 9.57 -5.85
C ARG A 107 -9.75 10.30 -4.55
N ARG A 108 -8.46 10.38 -4.23
CA ARG A 108 -7.91 11.15 -3.10
C ARG A 108 -6.64 11.88 -3.53
N SER A 109 -6.30 12.93 -2.78
CA SER A 109 -4.96 13.52 -2.85
C SER A 109 -3.95 12.45 -2.45
N ASP A 110 -2.87 12.35 -3.21
CA ASP A 110 -1.76 11.46 -2.92
C ASP A 110 -1.03 11.94 -1.65
N PRO A 111 -0.93 11.14 -0.58
CA PRO A 111 -0.18 11.53 0.61
C PRO A 111 1.33 11.25 0.51
N ALA A 112 1.79 10.57 -0.54
CA ALA A 112 3.20 10.30 -0.74
C ALA A 112 3.97 11.58 -1.10
N SER A 113 5.21 11.68 -0.62
CA SER A 113 6.13 12.73 -1.04
C SER A 113 7.35 12.11 -1.71
N PHE A 114 7.76 12.68 -2.84
CA PHE A 114 8.93 12.21 -3.55
C PHE A 114 9.64 13.31 -4.33
N ASN A 115 10.92 13.52 -4.02
CA ASN A 115 11.83 14.35 -4.81
C ASN A 115 12.37 13.54 -6.01
N GLN A 116 11.51 13.31 -6.99
CA GLN A 116 11.84 12.60 -8.23
C GLN A 116 12.90 13.36 -9.04
N THR A 117 12.84 14.69 -9.06
CA THR A 117 13.80 15.55 -9.75
C THR A 117 15.21 15.35 -9.21
N GLY A 118 15.40 15.45 -7.89
CA GLY A 118 16.68 15.20 -7.24
C GLY A 118 17.13 13.75 -7.34
N PHE A 119 16.21 12.79 -7.27
CA PHE A 119 16.50 11.37 -7.50
C PHE A 119 17.06 11.11 -8.90
N ASN A 120 16.40 11.60 -9.95
CA ASN A 120 16.84 11.42 -11.33
C ASN A 120 18.20 12.10 -11.60
N ALA A 121 18.43 13.27 -11.00
CA ALA A 121 19.73 13.95 -11.07
C ALA A 121 20.83 13.16 -10.33
N ALA A 122 20.52 12.58 -9.17
CA ALA A 122 21.45 11.73 -8.42
C ALA A 122 21.76 10.44 -9.19
N VAL A 123 20.76 9.80 -9.81
CA VAL A 123 20.95 8.63 -10.69
C VAL A 123 21.86 9.00 -11.86
N THR A 124 21.60 10.12 -12.55
CA THR A 124 22.44 10.58 -13.66
C THR A 124 23.89 10.80 -13.23
N THR A 125 24.09 11.43 -12.07
CA THR A 125 25.40 11.63 -11.46
C THR A 125 26.07 10.29 -11.17
N PHE A 126 25.34 9.37 -10.52
CA PHE A 126 25.82 8.03 -10.17
C PHE A 126 26.23 7.22 -11.40
N MET A 127 25.43 7.26 -12.48
CA MET A 127 25.76 6.58 -13.74
C MET A 127 27.08 7.09 -14.34
N GLY A 128 27.39 8.38 -14.18
CA GLY A 128 28.69 8.94 -14.58
C GLY A 128 29.88 8.52 -13.70
N LEU A 129 29.61 7.96 -12.52
CA LEU A 129 30.60 7.45 -11.57
C LEU A 129 30.79 5.93 -11.68
N LEU A 130 30.07 5.25 -12.58
CA LEU A 130 30.25 3.83 -12.85
C LEU A 130 31.61 3.58 -13.48
N GLY A 131 32.61 3.38 -12.62
CA GLY A 131 33.96 2.97 -12.98
C GLY A 131 34.24 1.56 -12.46
N THR A 132 35.05 1.47 -11.41
CA THR A 132 35.45 0.20 -10.78
C THR A 132 34.43 -0.25 -9.74
N THR A 133 34.07 -1.53 -9.78
CA THR A 133 33.29 -2.17 -8.70
C THR A 133 34.21 -2.81 -7.67
N ASP A 134 33.77 -2.90 -6.42
CA ASP A 134 34.39 -3.74 -5.42
C ASP A 134 34.15 -5.25 -5.72
N MET A 135 34.65 -6.13 -4.85
CA MET A 135 34.48 -7.59 -5.03
C MET A 135 33.02 -8.06 -4.87
N ALA A 136 32.14 -7.22 -4.31
CA ALA A 136 30.71 -7.50 -4.22
C ALA A 136 29.93 -7.00 -5.46
N GLY A 137 30.62 -6.37 -6.42
CA GLY A 137 30.01 -5.78 -7.61
C GLY A 137 29.40 -4.41 -7.37
N CYS A 138 29.64 -3.78 -6.22
CA CYS A 138 29.17 -2.44 -5.91
C CYS A 138 30.13 -1.40 -6.47
N PRO A 139 29.67 -0.33 -7.14
CA PRO A 139 30.54 0.76 -7.58
C PRO A 139 31.34 1.34 -6.42
N THR A 140 32.63 1.57 -6.64
CA THR A 140 33.52 2.20 -5.65
C THR A 140 33.26 3.70 -5.67
N ILE A 141 32.60 4.22 -4.63
CA ILE A 141 32.29 5.65 -4.49
C ILE A 141 33.20 6.25 -3.41
N SER A 142 33.96 7.28 -3.75
CA SER A 142 34.74 8.05 -2.79
C SER A 142 33.85 8.83 -1.82
N PRO A 143 34.34 9.20 -0.62
CA PRO A 143 33.57 10.01 0.31
C PRO A 143 33.05 11.33 -0.28
N SER A 144 33.82 11.98 -1.16
CA SER A 144 33.41 13.22 -1.84
C SER A 144 32.31 13.00 -2.87
N GLU A 145 32.38 11.92 -3.66
CA GLU A 145 31.32 11.56 -4.60
C GLU A 145 30.03 11.20 -3.87
N GLY A 146 30.14 10.47 -2.75
CA GLY A 146 29.01 10.17 -1.89
C GLY A 146 28.36 11.42 -1.29
N LEU A 147 29.16 12.46 -0.97
CA LEU A 147 28.63 13.75 -0.54
C LEU A 147 27.87 14.46 -1.67
N THR A 148 28.42 14.47 -2.88
CA THR A 148 27.74 15.03 -4.07
C THR A 148 26.39 14.36 -4.30
N LEU A 149 26.36 13.02 -4.34
CA LEU A 149 25.11 12.25 -4.54
C LEU A 149 24.05 12.57 -3.49
N ARG A 150 24.43 12.63 -2.20
CA ARG A 150 23.51 13.00 -1.11
C ARG A 150 22.97 14.42 -1.26
N ASN A 151 23.83 15.39 -1.58
CA ASN A 151 23.42 16.79 -1.78
C ASN A 151 22.47 16.92 -2.97
N THR A 152 22.74 16.22 -4.06
CA THR A 152 21.85 16.17 -5.23
C THR A 152 20.50 15.56 -4.88
N LEU A 153 20.48 14.42 -4.17
CA LEU A 153 19.24 13.76 -3.75
C LEU A 153 18.42 14.61 -2.76
N ALA A 154 19.08 15.41 -1.93
CA ALA A 154 18.44 16.30 -0.96
C ALA A 154 17.89 17.60 -1.60
N THR A 155 18.15 17.86 -2.88
CA THR A 155 17.75 19.08 -3.58
C THR A 155 16.58 18.80 -4.52
N GLY A 156 15.48 19.54 -4.38
CA GLY A 156 14.33 19.48 -5.27
C GLY A 156 13.00 19.59 -4.52
N PRO A 157 11.89 19.79 -5.24
CA PRO A 157 10.57 19.85 -4.64
C PRO A 157 10.04 18.45 -4.29
N ASP A 158 8.89 18.40 -3.64
CA ASP A 158 8.03 17.22 -3.68
C ASP A 158 7.26 17.20 -5.01
N ASP A 159 7.66 16.33 -5.92
CA ASP A 159 7.07 16.22 -7.26
C ASP A 159 5.67 15.58 -7.23
N LEU A 160 5.26 14.99 -6.10
CA LEU A 160 3.92 14.39 -5.91
C LEU A 160 2.93 15.30 -5.15
N ALA A 161 3.34 16.47 -4.69
CA ALA A 161 2.56 17.33 -3.77
C ALA A 161 1.14 17.73 -4.26
N ALA A 162 0.87 17.66 -5.56
CA ALA A 162 -0.45 17.95 -6.15
C ALA A 162 -1.07 16.74 -6.89
N ALA A 163 -0.41 15.58 -6.80
CA ALA A 163 -0.89 14.36 -7.42
C ALA A 163 -2.16 13.86 -6.74
N ASN A 164 -2.92 13.08 -7.50
CA ASN A 164 -4.06 12.36 -6.98
C ASN A 164 -3.87 10.88 -7.34
N VAL A 165 -4.49 10.05 -6.53
CA VAL A 165 -4.51 8.60 -6.65
C VAL A 165 -5.94 8.11 -6.56
N MET A 166 -6.17 6.88 -6.98
CA MET A 166 -7.36 6.13 -6.64
C MET A 166 -7.06 5.32 -5.38
N ALA A 167 -7.82 5.57 -4.31
CA ALA A 167 -7.59 4.94 -3.02
C ALA A 167 -8.64 3.87 -2.75
N ILE A 168 -8.20 2.75 -2.15
CA ILE A 168 -9.05 1.80 -1.45
C ILE A 168 -8.73 1.92 0.04
N VAL A 169 -9.71 2.38 0.82
CA VAL A 169 -9.59 2.54 2.27
C VAL A 169 -10.45 1.50 2.94
N VAL A 170 -9.86 0.64 3.76
CA VAL A 170 -10.56 -0.38 4.54
C VAL A 170 -10.26 -0.18 6.02
N GLN A 171 -11.31 -0.07 6.82
CA GLN A 171 -11.22 -0.21 8.27
C GLN A 171 -11.73 -1.59 8.67
N VAL A 172 -10.93 -2.33 9.44
CA VAL A 172 -11.23 -3.69 9.90
C VAL A 172 -11.11 -3.74 11.42
N ASP A 173 -12.11 -4.27 12.11
CA ASP A 173 -12.02 -4.54 13.55
C ASP A 173 -10.90 -5.56 13.82
N LYS A 174 -10.02 -5.25 14.78
CA LYS A 174 -8.83 -6.05 15.06
C LYS A 174 -9.14 -7.48 15.49
N SER A 175 -10.35 -7.77 15.99
CA SER A 175 -10.76 -9.14 16.34
C SER A 175 -10.84 -10.06 15.12
N LEU A 176 -10.96 -9.50 13.90
CA LEU A 176 -10.95 -10.29 12.68
C LEU A 176 -9.52 -10.72 12.28
N VAL A 177 -8.51 -9.95 12.68
CA VAL A 177 -7.12 -10.05 12.20
C VAL A 177 -6.17 -10.61 13.25
N ASN A 178 -6.32 -10.21 14.51
CA ASN A 178 -5.36 -10.54 15.56
C ASN A 178 -5.68 -11.91 16.18
N ALA A 179 -4.83 -12.90 15.91
CA ALA A 179 -4.97 -14.21 16.56
C ALA A 179 -4.66 -14.13 18.07
N PRO A 180 -5.25 -15.00 18.90
CA PRO A 180 -4.95 -15.03 20.33
C PRO A 180 -3.45 -15.14 20.62
N GLY A 181 -2.94 -14.33 21.55
CA GLY A 181 -1.53 -14.29 21.92
C GLY A 181 -0.64 -13.45 20.99
N ASN A 182 -1.18 -12.91 19.90
CA ASN A 182 -0.44 -12.04 18.99
C ASN A 182 -0.57 -10.55 19.39
N SER A 183 0.50 -9.80 19.16
CA SER A 183 0.60 -8.38 19.51
C SER A 183 1.03 -7.47 18.35
N ALA A 184 1.51 -8.05 17.25
CA ALA A 184 1.95 -7.33 16.06
C ALA A 184 1.18 -7.80 14.82
N VAL A 185 1.05 -6.91 13.82
CA VAL A 185 0.50 -7.23 12.50
C VAL A 185 1.46 -6.70 11.44
N ALA A 186 1.88 -7.58 10.54
CA ALA A 186 2.59 -7.20 9.32
C ALA A 186 1.58 -7.04 8.17
N VAL A 187 1.76 -5.99 7.36
CA VAL A 187 0.86 -5.64 6.26
C VAL A 187 1.64 -5.51 4.97
N TRP A 188 1.10 -6.06 3.88
CA TRP A 188 1.55 -5.77 2.52
C TRP A 188 0.35 -5.89 1.55
N GLY A 189 0.49 -5.30 0.36
CA GLY A 189 -0.56 -5.28 -0.66
C GLY A 189 -0.17 -6.04 -1.92
N SER A 190 -1.17 -6.56 -2.63
CA SER A 190 -1.00 -7.16 -3.95
C SER A 190 -2.21 -6.93 -4.83
N THR A 191 -2.01 -7.05 -6.14
CA THR A 191 -3.08 -7.11 -7.13
C THR A 191 -3.00 -8.39 -7.94
N HIS A 192 -4.16 -8.91 -8.32
CA HIS A 192 -4.27 -10.12 -9.13
C HIS A 192 -5.29 -9.92 -10.25
N ALA A 193 -5.16 -10.68 -11.33
CA ALA A 193 -6.19 -10.74 -12.35
C ALA A 193 -7.50 -11.27 -11.73
N GLY A 194 -8.58 -10.51 -11.88
CA GLY A 194 -9.93 -10.92 -11.52
C GLY A 194 -10.52 -11.74 -12.66
N THR A 195 -10.88 -12.99 -12.36
CA THR A 195 -11.76 -13.81 -13.21
C THR A 195 -13.21 -13.41 -13.00
#